data_AF-A0A4Y2H8L2-F1
#
_entry.id   AF-A0A4Y2H8L2-F1
#
_cell.length_a   1.000
_cell.length_b   1.000
_cell.length_c   1.000
_cell.angle_alpha   90.00
_cell.angle_beta   90.00
_cell.angle_gamma   90.00
#
_symmetry.space_group_name_H-M   'P 1'
#
loop_
_entity.id
_entity.type
_entity.pdbx_description
1 polymer ?
#
loop_
_entity_poly.entity_id
_entity_poly.type
_entity_poly.pdbx_seq_one_letter_code
_entity_poly.pdbx_strand_id
1 'polypeptide(L)'
;MAGMEYSKKCLTFMWMLENASYSLQKKGEKIMSSAFLVDEIHRTKLKLWLYPRGAEQGNYISCYLYKEFDDKDEYSVEIKYELAFIEESGFSLIAYGLIQH
;
A
#
# COMPACT_ATOMS: atom_id res chain seq x y z
N MET A 1 17.14 24.88 -23.27
CA MET A 1 16.95 24.36 -21.91
C MET A 1 16.33 22.99 -22.04
N ALA A 2 17.07 21.93 -21.73
CA ALA A 2 16.61 20.55 -21.84
C ALA A 2 15.49 20.33 -20.82
N GLY A 3 14.30 19.96 -21.29
CA GLY A 3 13.22 19.53 -20.41
C GLY A 3 13.65 18.26 -19.70
N MET A 4 13.78 18.30 -18.37
CA MET A 4 13.90 17.09 -17.57
C MET A 4 12.56 16.35 -17.65
N GLU A 5 12.47 15.36 -18.53
CA GLU A 5 11.43 14.34 -18.42
C GLU A 5 11.68 13.56 -17.13
N TYR A 6 10.91 13.87 -16.08
CA TYR A 6 10.76 12.98 -14.95
C TYR A 6 10.06 11.71 -15.44
N SER A 7 10.86 10.68 -15.76
CA SER A 7 10.32 9.35 -16.03
C SER A 7 9.55 8.88 -14.79
N LYS A 8 8.22 8.78 -14.92
CA LYS A 8 7.38 8.20 -13.87
C LYS A 8 7.75 6.73 -13.78
N LYS A 9 8.38 6.33 -12.67
CA LYS A 9 8.63 4.92 -12.38
C LYS A 9 7.37 4.33 -11.74
N CYS A 10 6.90 3.23 -12.30
CA CYS A 10 5.76 2.47 -11.76
C CYS A 10 6.29 1.14 -11.23
N LEU A 11 5.85 0.76 -10.03
CA LEU A 11 6.26 -0.45 -9.36
C LEU A 11 5.00 -1.19 -8.91
N THR A 12 5.02 -2.51 -9.06
CA THR A 12 3.93 -3.39 -8.66
C THR A 12 4.41 -4.31 -7.55
N PHE A 13 3.71 -4.27 -6.42
CA PHE A 13 3.96 -5.16 -5.29
C PHE A 13 2.76 -6.07 -5.13
N MET A 14 3.03 -7.37 -5.00
CA MET A 14 2.00 -8.36 -4.74
C MET A 14 2.23 -8.95 -3.35
N TRP A 15 1.19 -8.91 -2.53
CA TRP A 15 1.20 -9.49 -1.19
C TRP A 15 0.10 -10.55 -1.11
N MET A 16 0.52 -11.81 -0.95
CA MET A 16 -0.39 -12.94 -0.81
C MET A 16 -0.62 -13.23 0.67
N LEU A 17 -1.89 -13.32 1.06
CA LEU A 17 -2.30 -13.71 2.41
C LEU A 17 -2.87 -15.12 2.38
N GLU A 18 -2.12 -16.08 2.93
CA GLU A 18 -2.60 -17.44 3.13
C GLU A 18 -3.61 -17.49 4.28
N ASN A 19 -4.60 -18.40 4.17
CA ASN A 19 -5.60 -18.63 5.21
C ASN A 19 -6.37 -17.36 5.63
N ALA A 20 -6.62 -16.43 4.70
CA ALA A 20 -7.27 -15.15 4.97
C ALA A 20 -8.65 -15.31 5.68
N SER A 21 -9.39 -16.37 5.37
CA SER A 21 -10.67 -16.71 6.01
C SER A 21 -10.54 -17.06 7.50
N TYR A 22 -9.36 -17.49 7.95
CA TYR A 22 -9.05 -17.82 9.35
C TYR A 22 -8.52 -16.62 10.14
N SER A 23 -8.57 -15.42 9.57
CA SER A 23 -8.17 -14.19 10.25
C SER A 23 -8.97 -13.99 11.55
N LEU A 24 -8.24 -14.04 12.67
CA LEU A 24 -8.75 -13.81 14.03
C LEU A 24 -8.75 -12.33 14.44
N GLN A 25 -8.22 -11.46 13.56
CA GLN A 25 -8.17 -10.02 13.81
C GLN A 25 -9.56 -9.47 14.08
N LYS A 26 -9.68 -8.70 15.17
CA LYS A 26 -10.88 -7.94 15.51
C LYS A 26 -10.94 -6.65 14.70
N LYS A 27 -12.08 -5.95 14.81
CA LYS A 27 -12.23 -4.60 14.26
C LYS A 27 -11.11 -3.69 14.78
N GLY A 28 -10.48 -2.93 13.87
CA GLY A 28 -9.34 -2.06 14.19
C GLY A 28 -8.00 -2.79 14.33
N GLU A 29 -7.97 -4.13 14.33
CA GLU A 29 -6.73 -4.90 14.28
C GLU A 29 -6.31 -5.13 12.82
N LYS A 30 -5.01 -4.97 12.57
CA LYS A 30 -4.44 -5.05 11.22
C LYS A 30 -3.44 -6.19 11.08
N ILE A 31 -3.32 -6.69 9.87
CA ILE A 31 -2.22 -7.51 9.39
C ILE A 31 -1.31 -6.59 8.57
N MET A 32 -0.01 -6.65 8.84
CA MET A 32 0.99 -5.82 8.15
C MET A 32 1.79 -6.70 7.20
N SER A 33 2.00 -6.22 5.97
CA SER A 33 2.98 -6.83 5.08
C SER A 33 4.40 -6.58 5.57
N SER A 34 5.35 -7.35 5.03
CA SER A 34 6.76 -6.96 5.04
C SER A 34 6.94 -5.59 4.39
N ALA A 35 7.99 -4.88 4.79
CA ALA A 35 8.35 -3.60 4.18
C ALA A 35 8.90 -3.81 2.77
N PHE A 36 8.44 -3.01 1.82
CA PHE A 36 8.99 -2.87 0.49
C PHE A 36 9.93 -1.66 0.49
N LEU A 37 11.21 -1.88 0.23
CA LEU A 37 12.17 -0.80 0.04
C LEU A 37 12.13 -0.36 -1.43
N VAL A 38 11.86 0.91 -1.67
CA VAL A 38 11.78 1.47 -3.02
C VAL A 38 12.92 2.44 -3.24
N ASP A 39 14.04 1.95 -3.80
CA ASP A 39 15.23 2.75 -4.07
C ASP A 39 14.92 3.93 -5.00
N GLU A 40 14.02 3.71 -5.96
CA GLU A 40 13.55 4.69 -6.94
C GLU A 40 12.84 5.90 -6.34
N ILE A 41 12.29 5.74 -5.14
CA ILE A 41 11.51 6.76 -4.43
C ILE A 41 12.29 7.09 -3.16
N HIS A 42 13.53 7.56 -3.30
CA HIS A 42 14.38 7.97 -2.17
C HIS A 42 14.56 6.91 -1.08
N ARG A 43 14.62 5.62 -1.45
CA ARG A 43 14.66 4.50 -0.48
C ARG A 43 13.48 4.50 0.49
N THR A 44 12.32 4.95 0.03
CA THR A 44 11.09 4.96 0.83
C THR A 44 10.72 3.53 1.19
N LYS A 45 10.42 3.31 2.48
CA LYS A 45 9.86 2.05 2.98
C LYS A 45 8.34 2.13 2.94
N LEU A 46 7.73 1.23 2.19
CA LEU A 46 6.28 1.11 2.08
C LEU A 46 5.81 -0.20 2.73
N LYS A 47 4.62 -0.20 3.32
CA LYS A 47 3.96 -1.39 3.86
C LYS A 47 2.48 -1.37 3.49
N LEU A 48 1.88 -2.54 3.33
CA LEU A 48 0.44 -2.68 3.24
C LEU A 48 -0.14 -3.01 4.61
N TRP A 49 -1.20 -2.30 4.98
CA TRP A 49 -1.99 -2.59 6.18
C TRP A 49 -3.36 -3.08 5.75
N LEU A 50 -3.67 -4.33 6.10
CA LEU A 50 -4.97 -4.92 5.88
C LEU A 50 -5.73 -4.99 7.20
N TYR A 51 -6.96 -4.52 7.22
CA TYR A 51 -7.90 -4.65 8.33
C TYR A 51 -9.03 -5.57 7.88
N PRO A 52 -8.95 -6.88 8.20
CA PRO A 52 -9.91 -7.88 7.71
C PRO A 52 -11.35 -7.61 8.17
N ARG A 53 -11.52 -6.90 9.30
CA ARG A 53 -12.83 -6.50 9.85
C ARG A 53 -13.02 -4.98 9.92
N GLY A 54 -12.33 -4.26 9.03
CA GLY A 54 -12.40 -2.80 8.94
C GLY A 54 -11.52 -2.09 9.97
N ALA A 55 -10.99 -0.93 9.57
CA ALA A 55 -10.20 -0.07 10.46
C ALA A 55 -11.09 0.72 11.44
N GLU A 56 -12.20 1.27 10.93
CA GLU A 56 -13.14 2.10 11.69
C GLU A 56 -14.59 1.60 11.52
N GLN A 57 -15.58 2.49 11.48
CA GLN A 57 -16.99 2.11 11.40
C GLN A 57 -17.39 1.54 10.03
N GLY A 58 -17.85 0.29 10.02
CA GLY A 58 -18.50 -0.35 8.88
C GLY A 58 -18.23 -1.84 8.80
N ASN A 59 -18.87 -2.50 7.84
CA ASN A 59 -18.70 -3.93 7.53
C ASN A 59 -17.91 -4.09 6.22
N TYR A 60 -16.72 -3.49 6.13
CA TYR A 60 -15.86 -3.58 4.96
C TYR A 60 -14.44 -3.98 5.36
N ILE A 61 -13.74 -4.63 4.43
CA ILE A 61 -12.30 -4.84 4.53
C ILE A 61 -11.62 -3.51 4.20
N SER A 62 -10.66 -3.07 5.01
CA SER A 62 -9.87 -1.87 4.71
C SER A 62 -8.45 -2.27 4.33
N CYS A 63 -7.89 -1.67 3.29
CA CYS A 63 -6.50 -1.84 2.89
C CYS A 63 -5.88 -0.47 2.67
N TYR A 64 -4.68 -0.25 3.22
CA TYR A 64 -3.96 1.01 3.13
C TYR A 64 -2.52 0.77 2.67
N LEU A 65 -2.03 1.65 1.81
CA LEU A 65 -0.61 1.81 1.57
C LEU A 65 -0.05 2.78 2.60
N TYR A 66 0.89 2.31 3.41
CA TYR A 66 1.53 3.08 4.47
C TYR A 66 2.99 3.38 4.11
N LYS A 67 3.36 4.66 4.16
CA LYS A 67 4.76 5.10 4.11
C LYS A 67 5.33 5.05 5.53
N GLU A 68 6.38 4.26 5.74
CA GLU A 68 7.11 4.25 7.01
C GLU A 68 8.02 5.47 7.06
N PHE A 69 7.69 6.40 7.95
CA PHE A 69 8.50 7.59 8.22
C PHE A 69 9.70 7.23 9.09
N ASP A 70 10.87 7.71 8.69
CA ASP A 70 12.03 7.85 9.56
C ASP A 70 12.14 9.35 9.93
N ASP A 71 12.51 9.69 11.15
CA ASP A 71 12.66 11.10 11.59
C ASP A 71 13.67 11.90 10.73
N LYS A 72 14.45 11.21 9.88
CA LYS A 72 15.41 11.78 8.93
C LYS A 72 14.88 11.91 7.49
N ASP A 73 13.62 11.59 7.25
CA ASP A 73 13.02 11.63 5.92
C ASP A 73 12.75 13.10 5.53
N GLU A 74 13.77 13.74 4.99
CA GLU A 74 13.81 15.17 4.65
C GLU A 74 13.05 15.50 3.36
N TYR A 75 12.61 14.48 2.61
CA TYR A 75 12.00 14.63 1.29
C TYR A 75 10.49 14.38 1.35
N SER A 76 9.73 15.40 0.94
CA SER A 76 8.33 15.20 0.59
C SER A 76 8.23 14.36 -0.68
N VAL A 77 7.42 13.30 -0.63
CA VAL A 77 7.28 12.35 -1.74
C VAL A 77 5.80 12.24 -2.09
N GLU A 78 5.50 12.53 -3.35
CA GLU A 78 4.18 12.26 -3.92
C GLU A 78 4.14 10.84 -4.53
N ILE A 79 3.29 9.97 -3.97
CA ILE A 79 3.09 8.61 -4.47
C ILE A 79 1.65 8.48 -4.95
N LYS A 80 1.47 8.35 -6.26
CA LYS A 80 0.22 7.87 -6.86
C LYS A 80 0.21 6.36 -6.82
N TYR A 81 -0.87 5.77 -6.34
CA TYR A 81 -0.95 4.32 -6.21
C TYR A 81 -2.31 3.76 -6.59
N GLU A 82 -2.28 2.49 -6.96
CA GLU A 82 -3.44 1.64 -7.19
C GLU A 82 -3.33 0.46 -6.20
N LEU A 83 -4.43 0.11 -5.54
CA LEU A 83 -4.57 -1.09 -4.72
C LEU A 83 -5.59 -2.00 -5.38
N ALA A 84 -5.24 -3.28 -5.51
CA ALA A 84 -6.13 -4.28 -6.06
C ALA A 84 -6.21 -5.52 -5.15
N PHE A 85 -7.42 -6.02 -4.91
CA PHE A 85 -7.62 -7.40 -4.48
C PHE A 85 -7.73 -8.27 -5.72
N ILE A 86 -6.78 -9.19 -5.89
CA ILE A 86 -6.65 -10.03 -7.08
C ILE A 86 -7.30 -11.39 -6.79
N GLU A 87 -8.29 -11.77 -7.58
CA GLU A 87 -8.85 -13.13 -7.57
C GLU A 87 -8.05 -14.03 -8.53
N GLU A 88 -7.95 -15.33 -8.23
CA GLU A 88 -7.29 -16.32 -9.11
C GLU A 88 -7.88 -16.37 -10.53
N SER A 89 -9.15 -15.98 -10.68
CA SER A 89 -9.90 -15.92 -11.95
C SER A 89 -9.42 -14.78 -12.88
N GLY A 90 -8.61 -13.84 -12.38
CA GLY A 90 -8.18 -12.64 -13.09
C GLY A 90 -9.08 -11.42 -12.89
N PHE A 91 -10.21 -11.54 -12.19
CA PHE A 91 -10.99 -10.37 -11.75
C PHE A 91 -10.30 -9.68 -10.58
N SER A 92 -10.33 -8.34 -10.55
CA SER A 92 -9.71 -7.56 -9.49
C SER A 92 -10.62 -6.44 -9.02
N LEU A 93 -10.70 -6.24 -7.69
CA LEU A 93 -11.34 -5.07 -7.10
C LEU A 93 -10.28 -3.99 -6.90
N ILE A 94 -10.40 -2.88 -7.64
CA ILE A 94 -9.37 -1.85 -7.74
C ILE A 94 -9.80 -0.56 -7.02
N ALA A 95 -8.87 0.06 -6.30
CA ALA A 95 -9.00 1.38 -5.68
C ALA A 95 -7.78 2.24 -5.98
N TYR A 96 -7.99 3.55 -6.13
CA TYR A 96 -6.95 4.52 -6.44
C TYR A 96 -6.70 5.45 -5.26
N GLY A 97 -5.45 5.89 -5.09
CA GLY A 97 -5.10 6.82 -4.02
C GLY A 97 -3.86 7.65 -4.31
N LEU A 98 -3.66 8.65 -3.46
CA LEU A 98 -2.53 9.57 -3.50
C LEU A 98 -1.99 9.75 -2.09
N ILE A 99 -0.67 9.61 -1.93
CA ILE A 99 0.03 10.00 -0.72
C ILE A 99 0.79 11.30 -1.04
N GLN A 100 0.50 12.36 -0.30
CA GLN A 100 1.20 13.64 -0.33
C GLN A 100 1.65 13.96 1.10
N HIS A 101 2.95 13.92 1.34
CA HIS A 101 3.59 14.35 2.58
C HIS A 101 4.88 15.06 2.21
#